data_AF-A0A8J6E7V2-F1
#
_entry.id   AF-A0A8J6E7V2-F1
#
_cell.length_a   1.000
_cell.length_b   1.000
_cell.length_c   1.000
_cell.angle_alpha   90.00
_cell.angle_beta   90.00
_cell.angle_gamma   90.00
#
_symmetry.space_group_name_H-M   'P 1'
#
loop_
_entity.id
_entity.type
_entity.pdbx_description
1 polymer ?
#
loop_
_entity_poly.entity_id
_entity_poly.type
_entity_poly.pdbx_seq_one_letter_code
_entity_poly.pdbx_strand_id
1 'polypeptide(L)'
;MASSGNLLQEKVARLLSRRHGKPVLRPRLPLELADRVANRKLKLGEASCITEMSLLMACWKENAFSDAACSDAVKVFYDCVAREQV
;
A
#
# COMPACT_ATOMS: atom_id res chain seq x y z
N MET A 1 11.38 -22.66 23.75
CA MET A 1 12.52 -22.07 24.48
C MET A 1 12.46 -20.55 24.30
N ALA A 2 11.91 -19.79 25.24
CA ALA A 2 11.60 -18.35 25.07
C ALA A 2 12.00 -17.49 26.30
N SER A 3 13.06 -17.84 27.01
CA SER A 3 13.49 -17.12 28.22
C SER A 3 14.61 -16.09 27.99
N SER A 4 15.16 -15.97 26.78
CA SER A 4 16.39 -15.18 26.52
C SER A 4 16.15 -13.72 26.06
N GLY A 5 14.92 -13.34 25.67
CA GLY A 5 14.62 -12.01 25.12
C GLY A 5 14.66 -10.88 26.17
N ASN A 6 14.11 -11.14 27.36
CA ASN A 6 14.02 -10.14 28.44
C ASN A 6 15.40 -9.66 28.93
N LEU A 7 16.37 -10.57 29.01
CA LEU A 7 17.75 -10.25 29.44
C LEU A 7 18.51 -9.40 28.41
N LEU A 8 18.24 -9.60 27.12
CA LEU A 8 18.81 -8.79 26.05
C LEU A 8 18.21 -7.38 26.06
N GLN A 9 16.89 -7.27 26.23
CA GLN A 9 16.20 -5.99 26.27
C GLN A 9 16.66 -5.13 27.45
N GLU A 10 16.84 -5.73 28.63
CA GLU A 10 17.36 -5.03 29.80
C GLU A 10 18.83 -4.62 29.63
N LYS A 11 19.66 -5.46 29.01
CA LYS A 11 21.05 -5.11 28.66
C LYS A 11 21.11 -3.98 27.64
N VAL A 12 20.29 -3.98 26.59
CA VAL A 12 20.24 -2.91 25.58
C VAL A 12 19.77 -1.59 26.20
N ALA A 13 18.74 -1.62 27.05
CA ALA A 13 18.29 -0.44 27.78
C ALA A 13 19.39 0.14 28.68
N ARG A 14 20.17 -0.72 29.38
CA ARG A 14 21.31 -0.32 30.21
C ARG A 14 22.52 0.18 29.40
N LEU A 15 22.83 -0.45 28.26
CA LEU A 15 23.97 -0.08 27.41
C LEU A 15 23.73 1.25 26.69
N LEU A 16 22.51 1.50 26.22
CA LEU A 16 22.14 2.76 25.56
C LEU A 16 21.96 3.91 26.56
N SER A 17 21.54 3.64 27.80
CA SER A 17 21.40 4.65 28.85
C SER A 17 22.73 5.05 29.50
N ARG A 18 23.73 4.17 29.56
CA ARG A 18 25.06 4.50 30.13
C ARG A 18 25.78 5.65 29.41
N ARG A 19 25.52 5.90 28.13
CA ARG A 19 26.12 7.05 27.40
C ARG A 19 25.30 8.35 27.51
N HIS A 20 23.99 8.29 27.68
CA HIS A 20 23.10 9.45 27.54
C HIS A 20 22.10 9.66 28.70
N GLY A 21 22.19 8.89 29.79
CA GLY A 21 21.33 8.96 30.98
C GLY A 21 19.87 8.53 30.77
N LYS A 22 19.38 8.53 29.52
CA LYS A 22 18.02 8.14 29.13
C LYS A 22 18.07 6.96 28.14
N PRO A 23 17.15 5.98 28.25
CA PRO A 23 17.08 4.90 27.29
C PRO A 23 16.71 5.44 25.90
N VAL A 24 17.50 5.07 24.89
CA VAL A 24 17.34 5.52 23.49
C VAL A 24 16.08 4.92 22.83
N LEU A 25 15.70 3.70 23.22
CA LEU A 25 14.49 3.03 22.73
C LEU A 25 13.54 2.72 23.89
N ARG A 26 12.24 2.95 23.68
CA ARG A 26 11.15 2.62 24.61
C ARG A 26 10.10 1.77 23.91
N PRO A 27 10.38 0.47 23.69
CA PRO A 27 9.45 -0.41 22.99
C PRO A 27 8.18 -0.62 23.84
N ARG A 28 7.01 -0.61 23.19
CA ARG A 28 5.71 -0.89 23.83
C ARG A 28 5.46 -2.39 24.07
N LEU A 29 6.20 -3.23 23.36
CA LEU A 29 6.12 -4.69 23.37
C LEU A 29 7.50 -5.27 23.70
N PRO A 30 7.58 -6.49 24.27
CA PRO A 30 8.85 -7.17 24.47
C PRO A 30 9.58 -7.36 23.13
N LEU A 31 10.90 -7.25 23.16
CA LEU A 31 11.77 -7.46 21.99
C LEU A 31 12.01 -8.95 21.78
N GLU A 32 10.93 -9.68 21.52
CA GLU A 32 10.94 -11.09 21.20
C GLU A 32 10.26 -11.33 19.86
N LEU A 33 10.72 -12.35 19.15
CA LEU A 33 10.10 -12.76 17.90
C LEU A 33 8.80 -13.51 18.22
N ALA A 34 7.70 -13.11 17.57
CA ALA A 34 6.46 -13.84 17.65
C ALA A 34 6.50 -15.08 16.74
N ASP A 35 5.82 -16.14 17.13
CA ASP A 35 5.66 -17.37 16.32
C ASP A 35 4.70 -17.18 15.11
N ARG A 36 4.43 -15.93 14.72
CA ARG A 36 3.57 -15.57 13.58
C ARG A 36 4.06 -14.30 12.91
N VAL A 37 3.76 -14.18 11.62
CA VAL A 37 4.06 -13.00 10.80
C VAL A 37 2.79 -12.18 10.53
N ALA A 38 2.96 -10.93 10.11
CA ALA A 38 1.84 -10.11 9.67
C ALA A 38 1.20 -10.71 8.40
N ASN A 39 -0.13 -10.70 8.34
CA ASN A 39 -0.84 -11.10 7.14
C ASN A 39 -0.53 -10.16 5.97
N ARG A 40 -0.58 -10.71 4.76
CA ARG A 40 -0.53 -9.91 3.53
C ARG A 40 -1.67 -8.90 3.55
N LYS A 41 -1.34 -7.61 3.43
CA LYS A 41 -2.35 -6.58 3.22
C LYS A 41 -3.03 -6.83 1.88
N LEU A 42 -4.36 -6.93 1.90
CA LEU A 42 -5.14 -6.91 0.67
C LEU A 42 -4.95 -5.55 -0.01
N LYS A 43 -4.86 -5.55 -1.34
CA LYS A 43 -4.89 -4.30 -2.09
C LYS A 43 -6.27 -3.68 -1.89
N LEU A 44 -6.30 -2.40 -1.54
CA LEU A 44 -7.53 -1.62 -1.51
C LEU A 44 -8.06 -1.52 -2.95
N GLY A 45 -9.39 -1.43 -3.10
CA GLY A 45 -9.98 -1.20 -4.42
C GLY A 45 -9.53 0.14 -4.97
N GLU A 46 -8.77 0.11 -6.06
CA GLU A 46 -8.46 1.29 -6.86
C GLU A 46 -9.43 1.34 -8.03
N ALA A 47 -9.80 2.54 -8.48
CA ALA A 47 -10.58 2.64 -9.71
C ALA A 47 -9.72 2.15 -10.88
N SER A 48 -10.17 1.10 -11.56
CA SER A 48 -9.52 0.58 -12.76
C SER A 48 -9.88 1.42 -13.99
N CYS A 49 -9.10 1.30 -15.07
CA CYS A 49 -9.33 1.99 -16.35
C CYS A 49 -9.34 3.53 -16.33
N ILE A 50 -8.66 4.16 -15.36
CA ILE A 50 -8.61 5.64 -15.23
C ILE A 50 -7.91 6.27 -16.44
N THR A 51 -6.90 5.61 -17.00
CA THR A 51 -6.12 6.10 -18.15
C THR A 51 -6.94 6.13 -19.43
N GLU A 52 -7.77 5.13 -19.65
CA GLU A 52 -8.66 5.01 -20.80
C GLU A 52 -9.82 5.98 -20.66
N MET A 53 -10.34 6.13 -19.43
CA MET A 53 -11.35 7.12 -19.12
C MET A 53 -10.84 8.55 -19.39
N SER A 54 -9.59 8.86 -19.02
CA SER A 54 -9.04 10.20 -19.26
C SER A 54 -8.84 10.51 -20.75
N LEU A 55 -8.45 9.52 -21.56
CA LEU A 55 -8.40 9.65 -23.02
C LEU A 55 -9.79 9.86 -23.64
N LEU A 56 -10.79 9.11 -23.18
CA LEU A 56 -12.17 9.27 -23.63
C LEU A 56 -12.71 10.66 -23.28
N MET A 57 -12.47 11.14 -22.05
CA MET A 57 -12.89 12.49 -21.64
C MET A 57 -12.19 13.58 -22.45
N ALA A 58 -10.92 13.40 -22.80
CA ALA A 58 -10.19 14.33 -23.65
C ALA A 58 -10.81 14.39 -25.05
N CYS A 59 -11.06 13.23 -25.67
CA CYS A 59 -11.70 13.18 -26.99
C CYS A 59 -13.10 13.80 -26.98
N TRP A 60 -13.91 13.47 -25.97
CA TRP A 60 -15.25 14.04 -25.83
C TRP A 60 -15.20 15.56 -25.70
N LYS A 61 -14.26 16.11 -24.94
CA LYS A 61 -14.12 17.55 -24.77
C LYS A 61 -13.83 18.26 -26.10
N GLU A 62 -13.03 17.66 -26.98
CA GLU A 62 -12.69 18.22 -28.29
C GLU A 62 -13.81 18.05 -29.32
N ASN A 63 -14.62 17.00 -29.20
CA ASN A 63 -15.63 16.61 -30.20
C ASN A 63 -17.07 16.76 -29.71
N ALA A 64 -17.31 17.73 -28.81
CA ALA A 64 -18.64 18.03 -28.27
C ALA A 64 -19.38 16.80 -27.71
N PHE A 65 -18.65 15.90 -27.04
CA PHE A 65 -19.14 14.68 -26.41
C PHE A 65 -19.79 13.69 -27.39
N SER A 66 -19.33 13.68 -28.66
CA SER A 66 -19.81 12.74 -29.67
C SER A 66 -19.09 11.39 -29.58
N ASP A 67 -19.84 10.34 -29.25
CA ASP A 67 -19.34 8.95 -29.27
C ASP A 67 -18.94 8.48 -30.66
N ALA A 68 -19.61 8.97 -31.71
CA ALA A 68 -19.28 8.63 -33.08
C ALA A 68 -17.88 9.17 -33.47
N ALA A 69 -17.58 10.40 -33.05
CA ALA A 69 -16.25 11.00 -33.27
C ALA A 69 -15.16 10.35 -32.41
N CYS A 70 -15.52 9.88 -31.22
CA CYS A 70 -14.61 9.26 -30.25
C CYS A 70 -14.66 7.73 -30.21
N SER A 71 -15.15 7.09 -31.29
CA SER A 71 -15.46 5.65 -31.28
C SER A 71 -14.27 4.76 -30.91
N ASP A 72 -13.04 5.17 -31.24
CA ASP A 72 -11.84 4.42 -30.87
C ASP A 72 -11.52 4.55 -29.38
N ALA A 73 -11.64 5.75 -28.80
CA ALA A 73 -11.45 5.96 -27.36
C ALA A 73 -12.54 5.24 -26.54
N VAL A 74 -13.76 5.20 -27.06
CA VAL A 74 -14.88 4.46 -26.45
C VAL A 74 -14.59 2.95 -26.43
N LYS A 75 -14.14 2.37 -27.56
CA LYS A 75 -13.77 0.94 -27.64
C LYS A 75 -12.65 0.60 -26.65
N VAL A 76 -11.58 1.40 -26.62
CA VAL A 76 -10.45 1.17 -25.71
C VAL A 76 -10.88 1.19 -24.25
N PHE A 77 -11.76 2.12 -23.86
CA PHE A 77 -12.31 2.17 -22.51
C PHE A 77 -13.14 0.92 -22.18
N TYR A 78 -14.05 0.52 -23.06
CA TYR A 78 -14.88 -0.67 -22.84
C TYR A 78 -14.06 -1.97 -22.86
N ASP A 79 -13.01 -2.06 -23.68
CA ASP A 79 -12.08 -3.19 -23.68
C ASP A 79 -11.34 -3.32 -22.34
N CYS A 80 -10.95 -2.19 -21.72
CA CYS A 80 -10.37 -2.20 -20.38
C CYS A 80 -11.40 -2.65 -19.33
N VAL A 81 -12.60 -2.07 -19.37
CA VAL A 81 -13.68 -2.42 -18.43
C VAL A 81 -14.05 -3.90 -18.52
N ALA A 82 -14.10 -4.46 -19.73
CA ALA A 82 -14.39 -5.87 -19.95
C ALA A 82 -13.32 -6.81 -19.36
N ARG A 83 -12.04 -6.39 -19.36
CA ARG A 83 -10.94 -7.16 -18.75
C ARG A 83 -10.99 -7.14 -17.23
N GLU A 84 -11.47 -6.06 -16.62
CA GLU A 84 -11.52 -5.86 -15.17
C GLU A 84 -12.78 -6.44 -14.50
N GLN A 85 -13.82 -6.77 -15.30
CA GLN A 85 -15.03 -7.45 -14.80
C GLN A 85 -14.86 -8.98 -14.64
N VAL A 86 -13.66 -9.51 -14.92
CA VAL A 86 -13.27 -10.93 -14.81
C VAL A 86 -12.30 -11.13 -13.65
#